data_AF-A0A1Q5CU27-F1
#
_entry.id   AF-A0A1Q5CU27-F1
#
_cell.length_a   1.000
_cell.length_b   1.000
_cell.length_c   1.000
_cell.angle_alpha   90.00
_cell.angle_beta   90.00
_cell.angle_gamma   90.00
#
_symmetry.space_group_name_H-M   'P 1'
#
loop_
_entity.id
_entity.type
_entity.pdbx_description
1 polymer ?
#
loop_
_entity_poly.entity_id
_entity_poly.type
_entity_poly.pdbx_seq_one_letter_code
_entity_poly.pdbx_strand_id
1 'polypeptide(L)'
;MTSKTKSTCDENDRNDDCVDSQAGARLDAMNARDEAEEMRECAECELCGKDVAYSGKGRPRRFCAPRCKTAFYRAQRALKAGA
;
A
#
# COMPACT_ATOMS: atom_id res chain seq x y z
N MET A 1 -27.47 -17.49 -6.70
CA MET A 1 -26.46 -17.59 -7.78
C MET A 1 -25.30 -16.70 -7.38
N THR A 2 -24.28 -17.27 -6.75
CA THR A 2 -23.09 -16.51 -6.32
C THR A 2 -22.14 -16.44 -7.51
N SER A 3 -22.42 -15.52 -8.42
CA SER A 3 -21.49 -15.20 -9.50
C SER A 3 -20.19 -14.72 -8.85
N LYS A 4 -19.18 -15.59 -8.88
CA LYS A 4 -17.77 -15.26 -8.69
C LYS A 4 -17.54 -13.92 -9.38
N THR A 5 -16.96 -12.95 -8.67
CA THR A 5 -16.58 -11.64 -9.21
C THR A 5 -15.61 -11.85 -10.39
N LYS A 6 -16.16 -12.03 -11.59
CA LYS A 6 -15.40 -12.15 -12.83
C LYS A 6 -14.74 -10.80 -13.08
N SER A 7 -13.46 -10.80 -13.41
CA SER A 7 -12.69 -9.57 -13.68
C SER A 7 -13.05 -8.90 -15.01
N THR A 8 -13.79 -9.59 -15.89
CA THR A 8 -14.17 -9.12 -17.22
C THR A 8 -15.58 -9.60 -17.60
N CYS A 9 -16.34 -8.79 -18.34
CA CYS A 9 -17.66 -9.15 -18.89
C CYS A 9 -17.37 -10.09 -20.05
N ASP A 10 -18.04 -11.23 -20.09
CA ASP A 10 -18.11 -12.06 -21.28
C ASP A 10 -19.44 -11.82 -22.02
N GLU A 11 -19.60 -12.49 -23.16
CA GLU A 11 -20.76 -12.31 -24.05
C GLU A 11 -22.10 -12.70 -23.39
N ASN A 12 -22.09 -13.49 -22.32
CA ASN A 12 -23.31 -13.94 -21.64
C ASN A 12 -23.77 -12.99 -20.52
N ASP A 13 -22.83 -12.19 -19.98
CA ASP A 13 -23.07 -11.30 -18.83
C ASP A 13 -22.91 -9.80 -19.22
N ARG A 14 -22.82 -9.48 -20.52
CA ARG A 14 -22.64 -8.11 -21.02
C ARG A 14 -23.95 -7.32 -20.94
N ASN A 15 -24.14 -6.63 -19.82
CA ASN A 15 -25.14 -5.58 -19.62
C ASN A 15 -24.46 -4.28 -19.14
N ASP A 16 -25.22 -3.19 -19.07
CA ASP A 16 -24.71 -1.87 -18.68
C ASP A 16 -24.07 -1.92 -17.27
N ASP A 17 -24.72 -2.59 -16.31
CA ASP A 17 -24.22 -2.76 -14.95
C ASP A 17 -22.83 -3.45 -14.89
N CYS A 18 -22.62 -4.47 -15.72
CA CYS A 18 -21.37 -5.22 -15.80
C CYS A 18 -20.24 -4.35 -16.38
N VAL A 19 -20.55 -3.55 -17.42
CA VAL A 19 -19.60 -2.64 -18.07
C VAL A 19 -19.16 -1.54 -17.10
N ASP A 20 -20.13 -0.93 -16.40
CA ASP A 20 -19.86 0.12 -15.42
C ASP A 20 -19.05 -0.42 -14.22
N SER A 21 -19.41 -1.60 -13.72
CA SER A 21 -18.67 -2.26 -12.64
C SER A 21 -17.21 -2.55 -13.03
N GLN A 22 -16.96 -2.93 -14.28
CA GLN A 22 -15.60 -3.13 -14.79
C GLN A 22 -14.83 -1.85 -15.00
N ALA A 23 -15.49 -0.81 -15.50
CA ALA A 23 -14.89 0.50 -15.63
C ALA A 23 -14.46 1.02 -14.24
N GLY A 24 -15.34 0.86 -13.23
CA GLY A 24 -15.05 1.17 -11.83
C GLY A 24 -13.87 0.36 -11.30
N ALA A 25 -13.90 -0.97 -11.40
CA ALA A 25 -12.81 -1.83 -10.92
C ALA A 25 -11.46 -1.51 -11.60
N ARG A 26 -11.48 -1.14 -12.88
CA ARG A 26 -10.27 -0.72 -13.60
C ARG A 26 -9.75 0.62 -13.09
N LEU A 27 -10.63 1.59 -12.87
CA LEU A 27 -10.28 2.90 -12.31
C LEU A 27 -9.71 2.75 -10.89
N ASP A 28 -10.36 1.95 -10.04
CA ASP A 28 -9.89 1.65 -8.69
C ASP A 28 -8.50 1.01 -8.72
N ALA A 29 -8.25 0.08 -9.64
CA ALA A 29 -6.94 -0.53 -9.81
C ALA A 29 -5.86 0.45 -10.31
N MET A 30 -6.23 1.47 -11.10
CA MET A 30 -5.32 2.55 -11.50
C MET A 30 -5.00 3.44 -10.29
N ASN A 31 -6.03 3.94 -9.61
CA ASN A 31 -5.88 4.80 -8.43
C ASN A 31 -5.04 4.11 -7.34
N ALA A 32 -5.29 2.83 -7.05
CA ALA A 32 -4.53 2.09 -6.05
C ALA A 32 -3.03 1.93 -6.42
N ARG A 33 -2.69 1.94 -7.70
CA ARG A 33 -1.28 1.91 -8.14
C ARG A 33 -0.62 3.27 -7.94
N ASP A 34 -1.31 4.33 -8.29
CA ASP A 34 -0.84 5.71 -8.17
C ASP A 34 -0.64 6.07 -6.68
N GLU A 35 -1.61 5.77 -5.82
CA GLU A 35 -1.51 5.93 -4.37
C GLU A 35 -0.33 5.14 -3.77
N ALA A 36 -0.10 3.91 -4.28
CA ALA A 36 1.01 3.09 -3.83
C ALA A 36 2.38 3.62 -4.31
N GLU A 37 2.42 4.33 -5.44
CA GLU A 37 3.61 5.01 -5.93
C GLU A 37 3.92 6.25 -5.08
N GLU A 38 2.92 7.11 -4.85
CA GLU A 38 3.04 8.29 -3.98
C GLU A 38 3.54 7.90 -2.58
N MET A 39 2.97 6.84 -1.99
CA MET A 39 3.41 6.34 -0.68
C MET A 39 4.89 5.90 -0.67
N ARG A 40 5.42 5.43 -1.80
CA ARG A 40 6.84 5.00 -1.91
C ARG A 40 7.77 6.19 -2.08
N GLU A 41 7.35 7.20 -2.84
CA GLU A 41 8.12 8.42 -3.07
C GLU A 41 8.23 9.24 -1.79
N CYS A 42 7.14 9.33 -1.03
CA CYS A 42 7.06 10.12 0.20
C CYS A 42 7.38 9.30 1.47
N ALA A 43 8.06 8.15 1.35
CA ALA A 43 8.33 7.29 2.50
C ALA A 43 9.42 7.88 3.42
N GLU A 44 9.05 8.25 4.64
CA GLU A 44 9.98 8.83 5.63
C GLU A 44 10.36 7.85 6.74
N CYS A 45 11.55 8.05 7.31
CA CYS A 45 12.04 7.23 8.41
C CYS A 45 11.34 7.62 9.72
N GLU A 46 10.64 6.67 10.34
CA GLU A 46 9.90 6.90 11.60
C GLU A 46 10.76 7.31 12.82
N LEU A 47 12.09 7.20 12.74
CA LEU A 47 12.98 7.69 13.80
C LEU A 47 13.54 9.09 13.51
N CYS A 48 13.94 9.36 12.27
CA CYS A 48 14.78 10.53 11.95
C CYS A 48 14.21 11.44 10.86
N GLY A 49 13.03 11.13 10.32
CA GLY A 49 12.34 11.91 9.30
C GLY A 49 12.97 11.87 7.91
N LYS A 50 14.15 11.27 7.73
CA LYS A 50 14.81 11.23 6.42
C LYS A 50 14.09 10.31 5.43
N ASP A 51 14.13 10.70 4.16
CA ASP A 51 13.65 9.90 3.04
C ASP A 51 14.21 8.48 3.08
N VAL A 52 13.32 7.52 2.85
CA VAL A 52 13.65 6.10 2.77
C VAL A 52 13.73 5.74 1.31
N ALA A 53 14.97 5.65 0.80
CA ALA A 53 15.22 5.13 -0.53
C ALA A 53 14.52 3.77 -0.72
N TYR A 54 13.59 3.76 -1.68
CA TYR A 54 12.80 2.60 -2.06
C TYR A 54 13.22 2.11 -3.45
N SER A 55 13.62 0.86 -3.54
CA SER A 55 13.92 0.18 -4.81
C SER A 55 13.39 -1.25 -4.73
N GLY A 56 12.15 -1.50 -5.15
CA GLY A 56 11.58 -2.84 -5.06
C GLY A 56 10.08 -2.94 -5.33
N LYS A 57 9.50 -4.09 -4.95
CA LYS A 57 8.05 -4.34 -4.95
C LYS A 57 7.53 -4.36 -3.51
N GLY A 58 6.28 -3.94 -3.30
CA GLY A 58 5.60 -3.98 -2.00
C GLY A 58 5.68 -2.67 -1.20
N ARG A 59 5.43 -2.76 0.11
CA ARG A 59 5.38 -1.59 1.01
C ARG A 59 6.80 -1.03 1.26
N PRO A 60 7.01 0.30 1.27
CA PRO A 60 8.30 0.88 1.60
C PRO A 60 8.75 0.53 3.02
N ARG A 61 10.06 0.59 3.25
CA ARG A 61 10.66 0.32 4.56
C ARG A 61 10.28 1.45 5.53
N ARG A 62 10.09 1.10 6.80
CA ARG A 62 9.79 2.08 7.88
C ARG A 62 11.01 2.90 8.33
N PHE A 63 12.21 2.42 8.02
CA PHE A 63 13.46 2.99 8.50
C PHE A 63 14.49 3.08 7.38
N CYS A 64 15.22 4.20 7.33
CA CYS A 64 16.27 4.43 6.33
C CYS A 64 17.49 3.51 6.54
N ALA A 65 17.74 3.03 7.76
CA ALA A 65 18.87 2.16 8.09
C ALA A 65 18.59 1.25 9.30
N PRO A 66 19.31 0.11 9.45
CA PRO A 66 19.18 -0.79 10.60
C PRO A 66 19.42 -0.10 11.94
N ARG A 67 20.34 0.87 12.00
CA ARG A 67 20.59 1.67 13.22
C ARG A 67 19.34 2.40 13.70
N CYS A 68 18.54 2.95 12.78
CA CYS A 68 17.33 3.69 13.10
C CYS A 68 16.24 2.74 13.61
N LYS A 69 16.10 1.57 12.99
CA LYS A 69 15.22 0.50 13.48
C LYS A 69 15.55 0.13 14.93
N THR A 70 16.82 -0.16 15.21
CA THR A 70 17.26 -0.58 16.55
C THR A 70 17.05 0.51 17.59
N ALA A 71 17.42 1.76 17.29
CA ALA A 71 17.24 2.89 18.21
C ALA A 71 15.76 3.15 18.51
N PHE A 72 14.89 3.13 17.50
CA PHE A 72 13.45 3.30 17.67
C PHE A 72 12.85 2.25 18.63
N TYR A 73 13.14 0.97 18.40
CA TYR A 73 12.61 -0.09 19.27
C TYR A 73 13.24 -0.11 20.66
N ARG A 74 14.48 0.33 20.82
CA ARG A 74 15.10 0.51 22.14
C ARG A 74 14.39 1.63 22.93
N ALA A 75 14.14 2.77 22.29
CA ALA A 75 13.40 3.88 22.90
C ALA A 75 11.98 3.45 23.32
N GLN A 76 11.25 2.75 22.44
CA GLN A 76 9.92 2.23 22.80
C GLN A 76 9.95 1.26 23.99
N ARG A 77 10.94 0.38 24.05
CA ARG A 77 11.08 -0.57 25.18
C ARG A 77 11.41 0.16 26.48
N ALA A 78 12.26 1.18 26.44
CA ALA A 78 12.58 2.00 27.61
C ALA A 78 11.34 2.75 28.14
N LEU A 79 10.55 3.33 27.24
CA LEU A 79 9.27 3.98 27.61
C LEU A 79 8.30 3.00 28.27
N LYS A 80 8.20 1.77 27.76
CA LYS A 80 7.33 0.73 28.33
C LYS A 80 7.82 0.15 29.65
N ALA A 81 9.13 0.20 29.92
CA ALA A 81 9.72 -0.30 31.15
C ALA A 81 9.76 0.75 32.27
N GLY A 82 9.62 2.04 31.91
CA GLY A 82 9.50 3.16 32.85
C GLY A 82 8.06 3.58 33.16
N ALA A 83 7.06 2.87 32.62
CA ALA A 83 5.64 3.01 32.93
C ALA A 83 5.18 1.81 33.78
#